data_AF-A0A380VDI5-F1
#
_entry.id   AF-A0A380VDI5-F1
#
_cell.length_a   1.000
_cell.length_b   1.000
_cell.length_c   1.000
_cell.angle_alpha   90.00
_cell.angle_beta   90.00
_cell.angle_gamma   90.00
#
_symmetry.space_group_name_H-M   'P 1'
#
loop_
_entity.id
_entity.type
_entity.pdbx_description
1 polymer ?
#
loop_
_entity_poly.entity_id
_entity_poly.type
_entity_poly.pdbx_seq_one_letter_code
_entity_poly.pdbx_strand_id
1 'polypeptide(L)'
;MSNRLDSVEKAGTIDDMKRLGFTYVTEDRLLLKQDKSNKSPRFEQIMQQGYDIVVFVGNNLNDFGDATYHKSNQERREFVAKNQHLFGTKYIVLPNPNYGDWEGGLSSNYYKDNTQNKLNIRNQAIKAWNGK
;
A
#
# COMPACT_ATOMS: atom_id res chain seq x y z
N MET A 1 -1.36 -9.10 -6.14
CA MET A 1 -0.51 -7.97 -6.59
C MET A 1 0.40 -7.49 -5.46
N SER A 2 1.69 -7.27 -5.74
CA SER A 2 2.68 -6.87 -4.72
C SER A 2 3.73 -5.90 -5.30
N ASN A 3 4.36 -5.10 -4.44
CA ASN A 3 5.47 -4.21 -4.84
C ASN A 3 6.87 -4.83 -4.70
N ARG A 4 6.95 -6.14 -4.38
CA ARG A 4 8.17 -6.92 -4.61
C ARG A 4 8.57 -6.86 -6.09
N LEU A 5 9.86 -6.85 -6.39
CA LEU A 5 10.42 -6.73 -7.73
C LEU A 5 10.23 -8.01 -8.54
N ASP A 6 9.63 -7.89 -9.72
CA ASP A 6 9.39 -9.02 -10.62
C ASP A 6 10.69 -9.69 -11.08
N SER A 7 11.71 -8.88 -11.40
CA SER A 7 12.97 -9.34 -12.00
C SER A 7 13.86 -10.14 -11.07
N VAL A 8 13.85 -9.85 -9.77
CA VAL A 8 14.83 -10.41 -8.82
C VAL A 8 14.22 -10.99 -7.55
N GLU A 9 12.97 -10.67 -7.21
CA GLU A 9 12.31 -11.16 -5.98
C GLU A 9 11.22 -12.20 -6.27
N LYS A 10 10.88 -12.48 -7.53
CA LYS A 10 9.78 -13.40 -7.91
C LYS A 10 10.00 -14.82 -7.41
N ALA A 11 11.16 -15.41 -7.72
CA ALA A 11 11.43 -16.81 -7.41
C ALA A 11 11.27 -17.11 -5.91
N GLY A 12 11.93 -16.31 -5.05
CA GLY A 12 11.80 -16.47 -3.60
C GLY A 12 10.38 -16.20 -3.08
N THR A 13 9.65 -15.27 -3.70
CA THR A 13 8.25 -15.02 -3.35
C THR A 13 7.36 -16.22 -3.65
N ILE A 14 7.51 -16.85 -4.81
CA ILE A 14 6.74 -18.04 -5.19
C ILE A 14 7.06 -19.20 -4.25
N ASP A 15 8.34 -19.42 -3.94
CA ASP A 15 8.78 -20.50 -3.05
C ASP A 15 8.19 -20.34 -1.64
N ASP A 16 8.31 -19.16 -1.05
CA ASP A 16 7.76 -18.85 0.27
C ASP A 16 6.24 -19.05 0.33
N MET A 17 5.52 -18.58 -0.68
CA MET A 17 4.06 -18.73 -0.72
C MET A 17 3.65 -20.20 -0.84
N LYS A 18 4.33 -20.99 -1.67
CA LYS A 18 4.08 -22.44 -1.78
C LYS A 18 4.37 -23.15 -0.46
N ARG A 19 5.50 -22.82 0.18
CA ARG A 19 5.91 -23.37 1.49
C ARG A 19 4.90 -23.05 2.59
N LEU A 20 4.26 -21.88 2.55
CA LEU A 20 3.21 -21.47 3.48
C LEU A 20 1.82 -22.05 3.15
N GLY A 21 1.70 -22.87 2.10
CA GLY A 21 0.46 -23.55 1.73
C GLY A 21 -0.51 -22.71 0.90
N PHE A 22 -0.07 -21.57 0.34
CA PHE A 22 -0.90 -20.84 -0.61
C PHE A 22 -1.06 -21.66 -1.90
N THR A 23 -2.30 -21.94 -2.26
CA THR A 23 -2.64 -22.63 -3.52
C THR A 23 -2.68 -21.64 -4.69
N TYR A 24 -2.49 -22.15 -5.91
CA TYR A 24 -2.57 -21.37 -7.17
C TYR A 24 -1.58 -20.21 -7.28
N VAL A 25 -0.39 -20.36 -6.71
CA VAL A 25 0.71 -19.40 -6.85
C VAL A 25 1.48 -19.71 -8.15
N THR A 26 1.01 -19.10 -9.23
CA THR A 26 1.58 -19.22 -10.57
C THR A 26 2.00 -17.84 -11.11
N GLU A 27 2.89 -17.81 -12.09
CA GLU A 27 3.46 -16.56 -12.62
C GLU A 27 2.40 -15.64 -13.25
N ASP A 28 1.36 -16.19 -13.85
CA ASP A 28 0.23 -15.48 -14.45
C ASP A 28 -0.71 -14.86 -13.41
N ARG A 29 -0.72 -15.37 -12.17
CA ARG A 29 -1.56 -14.88 -11.06
C ARG A 29 -0.81 -13.97 -10.09
N LEU A 30 0.51 -14.03 -10.09
CA LEU A 30 1.37 -13.22 -9.22
C LEU A 30 1.90 -11.98 -9.93
N LEU A 31 1.09 -10.91 -9.94
CA LEU A 31 1.48 -9.61 -10.51
C LEU A 31 2.39 -8.83 -9.53
N LEU A 32 3.70 -8.83 -9.80
CA LEU A 32 4.73 -8.11 -9.05
C LEU A 32 5.05 -6.73 -9.66
N LYS A 33 5.96 -5.97 -9.05
CA LYS A 33 6.37 -4.65 -9.56
C LYS A 33 7.38 -4.79 -10.69
N GLN A 34 7.08 -4.16 -11.82
CA GLN A 34 8.01 -3.94 -12.91
C GLN A 34 8.59 -2.52 -12.81
N ASP A 35 7.95 -1.54 -13.45
CA ASP A 35 8.39 -0.14 -13.51
C ASP A 35 7.79 0.72 -12.38
N LYS A 36 6.50 0.55 -12.10
CA LYS A 36 5.72 1.47 -11.26
C LYS A 36 5.25 0.86 -9.95
N SER A 37 5.36 1.64 -8.88
CA SER A 37 4.90 1.26 -7.54
C SER A 37 3.38 1.39 -7.37
N ASN A 38 2.71 2.27 -8.14
CA ASN A 38 1.25 2.36 -8.13
C ASN A 38 0.63 1.09 -8.74
N LYS A 39 -0.58 0.74 -8.29
CA LYS A 39 -1.16 -0.58 -8.56
C LYS A 39 -2.22 -0.56 -9.66
N SER A 40 -2.75 0.61 -10.06
CA SER A 40 -3.78 0.68 -11.11
C SER A 40 -3.45 -0.02 -12.42
N PRO A 41 -2.23 0.06 -12.98
CA PRO A 41 -1.92 -0.67 -14.22
C PRO A 41 -2.11 -2.19 -14.06
N ARG A 42 -1.84 -2.73 -12.87
CA ARG A 42 -2.02 -4.16 -12.58
C ARG A 42 -3.48 -4.49 -12.26
N PHE A 43 -4.25 -3.56 -11.69
CA PHE A 43 -5.72 -3.72 -11.58
C PHE A 43 -6.37 -3.75 -12.96
N GLU A 44 -5.97 -2.85 -13.86
CA GLU A 44 -6.46 -2.78 -15.25
C GLU A 44 -6.15 -4.06 -16.02
N GLN A 45 -4.94 -4.62 -15.88
CA GLN A 45 -4.58 -5.91 -16.47
C GLN A 45 -5.51 -7.06 -16.04
N ILE A 46 -5.95 -7.08 -14.79
CA ILE A 46 -6.90 -8.08 -14.28
C ILE A 46 -8.28 -7.85 -14.92
N MET A 47 -8.75 -6.60 -14.96
CA MET A 47 -10.06 -6.27 -15.53
C MET A 47 -10.13 -6.54 -17.04
N GLN A 48 -9.05 -6.29 -17.78
CA GLN A 48 -8.95 -6.57 -19.22
C GLN A 48 -9.03 -8.07 -19.54
N GLN A 49 -8.70 -8.95 -18.59
CA GLN A 49 -8.89 -10.39 -18.71
C GLN A 49 -10.34 -10.84 -18.44
N GLY A 50 -11.25 -9.90 -18.17
CA GLY A 50 -12.67 -10.17 -17.94
C GLY A 50 -13.05 -10.46 -16.47
N TYR A 51 -12.14 -10.21 -15.53
CA TYR A 51 -12.43 -10.36 -14.10
C TYR A 51 -13.03 -9.08 -13.51
N ASP A 52 -14.00 -9.24 -12.61
CA ASP A 52 -14.45 -8.17 -11.72
C ASP A 52 -13.70 -8.22 -10.38
N ILE A 53 -13.12 -7.10 -9.95
CA ILE A 53 -12.42 -7.00 -8.66
C ILE A 53 -13.43 -6.59 -7.59
N VAL A 54 -14.02 -7.60 -6.95
CA VAL A 54 -15.07 -7.42 -5.96
C VAL A 54 -14.55 -7.02 -4.56
N VAL A 55 -13.31 -7.38 -4.23
CA VAL A 55 -12.67 -7.08 -2.93
C VAL A 55 -11.19 -6.74 -3.12
N PHE A 56 -10.71 -5.78 -2.33
CA PHE A 56 -9.30 -5.44 -2.19
C PHE A 56 -8.84 -5.69 -0.75
N VAL A 57 -7.66 -6.28 -0.58
CA VAL A 57 -7.06 -6.56 0.73
C VAL A 57 -5.66 -5.96 0.77
N GLY A 58 -5.35 -5.19 1.80
CA GLY A 58 -4.08 -4.49 1.88
C GLY A 58 -3.80 -3.82 3.22
N ASN A 59 -2.55 -3.41 3.41
CA ASN A 59 -2.11 -2.67 4.60
C ASN A 59 -1.85 -1.18 4.29
N ASN A 60 -2.10 -0.75 3.06
CA ASN A 60 -1.90 0.61 2.58
C ASN A 60 -3.10 1.05 1.73
N LEU A 61 -3.54 2.30 1.83
CA LEU A 61 -4.64 2.83 1.01
C LEU A 61 -4.37 2.72 -0.50
N ASN A 62 -3.10 2.72 -0.90
CA ASN A 62 -2.70 2.54 -2.30
C ASN A 62 -2.97 1.11 -2.82
N ASP A 63 -3.32 0.17 -1.93
CA ASP A 63 -3.78 -1.17 -2.28
C ASP A 63 -5.24 -1.16 -2.79
N PHE A 64 -5.94 -0.03 -2.65
CA PHE A 64 -7.35 0.14 -3.03
C PHE A 64 -7.53 1.03 -4.29
N GLY A 65 -6.43 1.49 -4.87
CA GLY A 65 -6.40 2.37 -6.04
C GLY A 65 -5.41 3.53 -5.87
N ASP A 66 -5.31 4.40 -6.89
CA ASP A 66 -4.29 5.46 -6.92
C ASP A 66 -4.74 6.79 -6.32
N ALA A 67 -5.99 6.91 -5.85
CA ALA A 67 -6.53 8.15 -5.28
C ALA A 67 -5.66 8.70 -4.13
N THR A 68 -4.96 7.83 -3.40
CA THR A 68 -4.10 8.18 -2.26
C THR A 68 -2.60 8.11 -2.56
N TYR A 69 -2.23 7.84 -3.82
CA TYR A 69 -0.84 7.71 -4.25
C TYR A 69 -0.13 9.08 -4.24
N HIS A 70 1.02 9.15 -3.56
CA HIS A 70 1.78 10.38 -3.31
C HIS A 70 0.96 11.53 -2.68
N LYS A 71 -0.03 11.20 -1.82
CA LYS A 71 -0.83 12.18 -1.08
C LYS A 71 -0.37 12.35 0.36
N SER A 72 -0.63 13.53 0.92
CA SER A 72 -0.40 13.80 2.34
C SER A 72 -1.28 12.93 3.24
N ASN A 73 -0.89 12.77 4.50
CA ASN A 73 -1.73 12.07 5.47
C ASN A 73 -3.09 12.76 5.72
N GLN A 74 -3.20 14.07 5.47
CA GLN A 74 -4.49 14.76 5.53
C GLN A 74 -5.41 14.26 4.41
N GLU A 75 -4.98 14.35 3.15
CA GLU A 75 -5.76 13.89 2.00
C GLU A 75 -6.08 12.40 2.09
N ARG A 76 -5.15 11.59 2.60
CA ARG A 76 -5.37 10.15 2.85
C ARG A 76 -6.48 9.91 3.87
N ARG A 77 -6.56 10.69 4.96
CA ARG A 77 -7.67 10.62 5.91
C ARG A 77 -8.99 11.10 5.31
N GLU A 78 -8.96 12.11 4.46
CA GLU A 78 -10.16 12.58 3.74
C GLU A 78 -10.71 11.52 2.77
N PHE A 79 -9.83 10.78 2.09
CA PHE A 79 -10.22 9.61 1.29
C PHE A 79 -10.92 8.56 2.16
N VAL A 80 -10.37 8.25 3.34
CA VAL A 80 -10.99 7.30 4.27
C VAL A 80 -12.38 7.79 4.70
N ALA A 81 -12.51 9.06 5.11
CA ALA A 81 -13.79 9.62 5.54
C ALA A 81 -14.86 9.56 4.44
N LYS A 82 -14.51 9.91 3.20
CA LYS A 82 -15.42 9.85 2.04
C LYS A 82 -15.85 8.42 1.68
N ASN A 83 -14.99 7.44 1.94
CA ASN A 83 -15.19 6.04 1.57
C ASN A 83 -15.46 5.12 2.76
N GLN A 84 -15.83 5.67 3.93
CA GLN A 84 -15.94 4.91 5.19
C GLN A 84 -16.78 3.62 5.07
N HIS A 85 -17.85 3.68 4.28
CA HIS A 85 -18.81 2.58 4.06
C HIS A 85 -18.22 1.41 3.25
N LEU A 86 -17.08 1.61 2.56
CA LEU A 86 -16.39 0.58 1.79
C LEU A 86 -15.40 -0.24 2.64
N PHE A 87 -14.98 0.27 3.80
CA PHE A 87 -14.04 -0.43 4.67
C PHE A 87 -14.73 -1.57 5.41
N GLY A 88 -14.13 -2.76 5.38
CA GLY A 88 -14.73 -4.00 5.91
C GLY A 88 -15.67 -4.71 4.92
N THR A 89 -15.96 -4.11 3.77
CA THR A 89 -16.80 -4.70 2.72
C THR A 89 -16.00 -4.89 1.42
N LYS A 90 -15.62 -3.79 0.76
CA LYS A 90 -14.81 -3.78 -0.45
C LYS A 90 -13.32 -3.57 -0.18
N TYR A 91 -12.99 -2.81 0.86
CA TYR A 91 -11.61 -2.51 1.29
C TYR A 91 -11.33 -3.17 2.64
N ILE A 92 -10.52 -4.24 2.63
CA ILE A 92 -10.12 -4.97 3.83
C ILE A 92 -8.72 -4.52 4.26
N VAL A 93 -8.62 -3.98 5.47
CA VAL A 93 -7.39 -3.39 6.00
C VAL A 93 -6.68 -4.37 6.92
N LEU A 94 -5.38 -4.57 6.70
CA LEU A 94 -4.47 -5.19 7.65
C LEU A 94 -3.61 -4.12 8.33
N PRO A 95 -3.41 -4.17 9.66
CA PRO A 95 -2.63 -3.15 10.36
C PRO A 95 -1.13 -3.29 10.05
N ASN A 96 -0.48 -2.17 9.71
CA ASN A 96 0.99 -2.08 9.61
C ASN A 96 1.47 -0.77 10.25
N PRO A 97 1.86 -0.80 11.54
CA PRO A 97 2.39 0.36 12.23
C PRO A 97 3.88 0.60 11.95
N ASN A 98 4.55 -0.27 11.19
CA ASN A 98 6.00 -0.23 10.99
C ASN A 98 6.41 0.64 9.80
N TYR A 99 5.71 0.51 8.66
CA TYR A 99 6.01 1.28 7.45
C TYR A 99 4.79 1.43 6.54
N GLY A 100 4.91 2.29 5.54
CA GLY A 100 3.94 2.44 4.45
C GLY A 100 3.91 3.86 3.93
N ASP A 101 3.06 4.13 2.94
CA ASP A 101 2.94 5.49 2.39
C ASP A 101 2.35 6.50 3.38
N TRP A 102 1.83 6.04 4.53
CA TRP A 102 1.52 6.94 5.65
C TRP A 102 2.78 7.60 6.23
N GLU A 103 3.95 6.96 6.11
CA GLU A 103 5.23 7.52 6.54
C GLU A 103 5.67 8.62 5.58
N GLY A 104 5.61 8.36 4.27
CA GLY A 104 5.82 9.38 3.23
C GLY A 104 4.81 10.53 3.29
N GLY A 105 3.57 10.24 3.70
CA GLY A 105 2.52 11.24 3.87
C GLY A 105 2.73 12.23 5.02
N LEU A 106 3.78 12.07 5.83
CA LEU A 106 4.16 13.02 6.88
C LEU A 106 4.75 14.32 6.32
N SER A 107 5.42 14.25 5.17
CA SER A 107 6.03 15.40 4.50
C SER A 107 6.29 15.09 3.03
N SER A 108 6.09 16.06 2.13
CA SER A 108 6.35 15.91 0.69
C SER A 108 7.79 15.51 0.37
N ASN A 109 8.74 15.80 1.26
CA ASN A 109 10.16 15.46 1.09
C ASN A 109 10.63 14.28 1.96
N TYR A 110 9.72 13.61 2.68
CA TYR A 110 10.07 12.65 3.73
C TYR A 110 11.13 11.62 3.31
N TYR A 111 10.98 10.97 2.16
CA TYR A 111 11.94 9.95 1.70
C TYR A 111 13.25 10.51 1.12
N LYS A 112 13.26 11.79 0.71
CA LYS A 112 14.45 12.49 0.19
C LYS A 112 15.31 13.07 1.32
N ASP A 113 14.74 13.21 2.51
CA ASP A 113 15.40 13.76 3.68
C ASP A 113 16.38 12.76 4.34
N ASN A 114 17.36 13.33 5.05
CA ASN A 114 18.29 12.56 5.88
C ASN A 114 17.60 12.01 7.16
N THR A 115 18.27 11.11 7.86
CA THR A 115 17.73 10.46 9.07
C THR A 115 17.33 11.46 10.17
N GLN A 116 18.13 12.50 10.40
CA GLN A 116 17.84 13.50 11.43
C GLN A 116 16.57 14.30 11.10
N ASN A 117 16.40 14.69 9.83
CA ASN A 117 15.21 15.38 9.36
C ASN A 117 13.97 14.48 9.46
N LYS A 118 14.09 13.17 9.15
CA LYS A 118 13.00 12.22 9.36
C LYS A 118 12.57 12.12 10.82
N LEU A 119 13.52 12.12 11.77
CA LEU A 119 13.21 12.14 13.20
C LEU A 119 12.46 13.43 13.59
N ASN A 120 12.92 14.58 13.09
CA ASN A 120 12.25 15.86 13.35
C ASN A 120 10.82 15.88 12.79
N ILE A 121 10.61 15.41 11.55
CA ILE A 121 9.29 15.30 10.93
C ILE A 121 8.37 14.38 11.75
N ARG A 122 8.87 13.21 12.18
CA ARG A 122 8.11 12.27 13.02
C ARG A 122 7.71 12.91 14.35
N ASN A 123 8.62 13.59 15.02
CA ASN A 123 8.35 14.27 16.29
C ASN A 123 7.30 15.39 16.13
N GLN A 124 7.39 16.19 15.06
CA GLN A 124 6.44 17.27 14.78
C GLN A 124 5.03 16.75 14.44
N ALA A 125 4.90 15.52 13.94
CA ALA A 125 3.61 14.92 13.64
C ALA A 125 2.84 14.47 14.89
N ILE A 126 3.49 14.42 16.06
CA ILE A 126 2.85 14.00 17.31
C ILE A 126 1.92 15.12 17.80
N LYS A 127 0.64 14.79 17.97
CA LYS A 127 -0.33 15.66 18.65
C LYS A 127 -0.33 15.32 20.14
N ALA A 128 0.34 16.14 20.93
CA ALA A 128 0.47 15.94 22.37
C ALA A 128 -0.62 16.68 23.16
N TRP A 129 -1.14 16.05 24.21
CA TRP A 129 -1.92 16.75 25.24
C TRP A 129 -1.01 17.74 25.99
N ASN A 130 -1.54 18.89 26.37
CA ASN A 130 -0.79 19.96 27.03
C ASN A 130 -0.60 19.76 28.54
N GLY A 131 -1.10 18.66 29.10
CA GLY A 131 -0.96 18.34 30.53
C GLY A 131 -1.91 19.13 31.44
N LYS A 132 -2.88 19.85 30.87
CA LYS A 132 -3.86 20.66 31.59
C LYS A 132 -5.28 20.25 31.24
#